data_AF-R6WP46-F1
#
_entry.id   AF-R6WP46-F1
#
_cell.length_a   1.000
_cell.length_b   1.000
_cell.length_c   1.000
_cell.angle_alpha   90.00
_cell.angle_beta   90.00
_cell.angle_gamma   90.00
#
_symmetry.space_group_name_H-M   'P 1'
#
loop_
_entity.id
_entity.type
_entity.pdbx_description
1 polymer ?
#
loop_
_entity_poly.entity_id
_entity_poly.type
_entity_poly.pdbx_seq_one_letter_code
_entity_poly.pdbx_strand_id
1 'polypeptide(L)'
;MANKEAEKILKEDLGVKSLRSFPRDIAIDYDDSKHILTMTLLPKAVGLGKGDAVNMQDNAAAFEAWCFIIKAYTNIKNLKIMLDIDGVVNDRYVGGIPSNGHLGRFLYRILKFKEQYGTWFFLSDELEAMRKNFADFLSSGKFVNNEPSKEAEDDEDVLGTEGYVEKRFCDDDSLGKLILDFSDKNVVMNRQLPVGLFKDKKSDATAVFTGKKSAIDFWVLDGNEFNIYELKAKNKMVGILTEIFFYSNYMRDVYWHNSLETKQNVKIRNPKKTDRSYNKLCDGIKNITKITGWILADEFHPLITDATDAVINIMNDNGIESELQYNKKQYDLKIDINVHK
;
A
#
# COMPACT_ATOMS: atom_id res chain seq x y z
N MET A 1 -23.93 0.14 7.66
CA MET A 1 -24.79 1.23 7.12
C MET A 1 -23.89 2.21 6.39
N ALA A 2 -24.17 2.57 5.15
CA ALA A 2 -23.28 3.43 4.35
C ALA A 2 -23.39 4.92 4.73
N ASN A 3 -22.34 5.71 4.47
CA ASN A 3 -22.37 7.16 4.73
C ASN A 3 -23.16 7.88 3.62
N LYS A 4 -24.47 8.07 3.82
CA LYS A 4 -25.37 8.63 2.79
C LYS A 4 -25.08 10.09 2.45
N GLU A 5 -24.61 10.87 3.43
CA GLU A 5 -24.23 12.26 3.17
C GLU A 5 -22.98 12.33 2.30
N ALA A 6 -21.96 11.52 2.64
CA ALA A 6 -20.77 11.41 1.80
C ALA A 6 -21.11 10.92 0.38
N GLU A 7 -21.94 9.90 0.24
CA GLU A 7 -22.37 9.43 -1.09
C GLU A 7 -23.05 10.53 -1.91
N LYS A 8 -23.84 11.38 -1.27
CA LYS A 8 -24.51 12.50 -1.93
C LYS A 8 -23.48 13.51 -2.46
N ILE A 9 -22.57 13.98 -1.61
CA ILE A 9 -21.51 14.92 -2.00
C ILE A 9 -20.65 14.35 -3.13
N LEU A 10 -20.21 13.09 -3.01
CA LEU A 10 -19.40 12.44 -4.03
C LEU A 10 -20.12 12.34 -5.39
N LYS A 11 -21.43 12.08 -5.39
CA LYS A 11 -22.20 11.90 -6.64
C LYS A 11 -22.63 13.22 -7.25
N GLU A 12 -23.20 14.10 -6.45
CA GLU A 12 -23.86 15.32 -6.89
C GLU A 12 -22.84 16.43 -7.14
N ASP A 13 -21.90 16.62 -6.21
CA ASP A 13 -20.93 17.72 -6.28
C ASP A 13 -19.63 17.30 -6.99
N LEU A 14 -19.17 16.07 -6.75
CA LEU A 14 -17.89 15.60 -7.29
C LEU A 14 -18.01 14.64 -8.48
N GLY A 15 -19.22 14.28 -8.91
CA GLY A 15 -19.44 13.53 -10.16
C GLY A 15 -19.08 12.04 -10.13
N VAL A 16 -18.87 11.43 -8.95
CA VAL A 16 -18.57 9.99 -8.78
C VAL A 16 -19.84 9.13 -8.93
N LYS A 17 -20.48 9.19 -10.10
CA LYS A 17 -21.84 8.65 -10.34
C LYS A 17 -21.96 7.13 -10.15
N SER A 18 -20.91 6.36 -10.43
CA SER A 18 -20.90 4.90 -10.29
C SER A 18 -20.72 4.42 -8.84
N LEU A 19 -20.53 5.33 -7.87
CA LEU A 19 -20.39 5.01 -6.45
C LEU A 19 -21.65 4.31 -5.93
N ARG A 20 -21.53 3.05 -5.52
CA ARG A 20 -22.64 2.30 -4.91
C ARG A 20 -22.73 2.52 -3.42
N SER A 21 -21.58 2.54 -2.75
CA SER A 21 -21.48 2.73 -1.31
C SER A 21 -20.16 3.40 -0.95
N PHE A 22 -20.20 4.29 0.04
CA PHE A 22 -19.00 4.86 0.67
C PHE A 22 -18.86 4.37 2.12
N PRO A 23 -17.63 4.18 2.64
CA PRO A 23 -17.41 3.73 4.01
C PRO A 23 -18.13 4.62 5.02
N ARG A 24 -18.80 3.99 5.99
CA ARG A 24 -19.49 4.72 7.07
C ARG A 24 -18.54 5.55 7.92
N ASP A 25 -17.33 5.02 8.06
CA ASP A 25 -16.32 5.45 9.03
C ASP A 25 -15.36 6.50 8.44
N ILE A 26 -15.73 7.06 7.29
CA ILE A 26 -15.06 8.20 6.67
C ILE A 26 -16.11 9.28 6.48
N ALA A 27 -15.92 10.42 7.12
CA ALA A 27 -16.72 11.61 6.87
C ALA A 27 -16.07 12.44 5.75
N ILE A 28 -16.89 13.12 4.96
CA ILE A 28 -16.40 14.07 3.97
C ILE A 28 -17.21 15.36 4.04
N ASP A 29 -16.55 16.46 3.71
CA ASP A 29 -17.14 17.79 3.57
C ASP A 29 -16.52 18.50 2.36
N TYR A 30 -17.32 19.21 1.58
CA TYR A 30 -16.87 19.84 0.34
C TYR A 30 -17.14 21.34 0.32
N ASP A 31 -16.06 22.13 0.29
CA ASP A 31 -16.10 23.58 0.10
C ASP A 31 -15.97 23.90 -1.40
N ASP A 32 -17.11 24.08 -2.07
CA ASP A 32 -17.18 24.42 -3.50
C ASP A 32 -16.46 25.73 -3.83
N SER A 33 -16.48 26.72 -2.93
CA SER A 33 -15.85 28.02 -3.17
C SER A 33 -14.32 27.94 -3.27
N LYS A 34 -13.72 26.93 -2.63
CA LYS A 34 -12.27 26.70 -2.63
C LYS A 34 -11.86 25.43 -3.39
N HIS A 35 -12.83 24.63 -3.82
CA HIS A 35 -12.67 23.27 -4.33
C HIS A 35 -11.79 22.41 -3.41
N ILE A 36 -12.11 22.40 -2.12
CA ILE A 36 -11.45 21.57 -1.11
C ILE A 36 -12.43 20.52 -0.61
N LEU A 37 -12.07 19.24 -0.78
CA LEU A 37 -12.72 18.12 -0.12
C LEU A 37 -11.94 17.76 1.14
N THR A 38 -12.56 17.89 2.30
CA THR A 38 -12.02 17.38 3.56
C THR A 38 -12.47 15.93 3.73
N MET A 39 -11.52 15.01 3.91
CA MET A 39 -11.75 13.59 4.22
C MET A 39 -11.31 13.33 5.66
N THR A 40 -12.25 13.02 6.54
CA THR A 40 -11.98 12.79 7.97
C THR A 40 -12.10 11.31 8.29
N LEU A 41 -11.00 10.71 8.74
CA LEU A 41 -10.95 9.31 9.17
C LEU A 41 -11.29 9.18 10.66
N LEU A 42 -11.89 8.06 11.07
CA LEU A 42 -11.99 7.73 12.49
C LEU A 42 -10.61 7.34 13.07
N PRO A 43 -10.32 7.61 14.35
CA PRO A 43 -9.05 7.24 14.99
C PRO A 43 -8.62 5.79 14.76
N LYS A 44 -9.57 4.85 14.82
CA LYS A 44 -9.32 3.42 14.60
C LYS A 44 -8.73 3.10 13.21
N ALA A 45 -9.06 3.90 12.19
CA ALA A 45 -8.58 3.76 10.82
C ALA A 45 -7.07 4.01 10.69
N VAL A 46 -6.51 4.76 11.64
CA VAL A 46 -5.11 5.18 11.62
C VAL A 46 -4.29 4.51 12.74
N GLY A 47 -4.85 3.53 13.43
CA GLY A 47 -4.20 2.89 14.58
C GLY A 47 -4.21 3.71 15.86
N LEU A 48 -5.06 4.74 15.95
CA LEU A 48 -5.33 5.47 17.20
C LEU A 48 -6.54 4.83 17.90
N GLY A 49 -6.40 4.54 19.19
CA GLY A 49 -7.41 3.80 19.97
C GLY A 49 -6.93 2.40 20.37
N LYS A 50 -7.30 1.94 21.57
CA LYS A 50 -6.85 0.66 22.11
C LYS A 50 -7.71 -0.48 21.56
N GLY A 51 -7.10 -1.40 20.80
CA GLY A 51 -7.71 -2.68 20.42
C GLY A 51 -8.59 -2.68 19.16
N ASP A 52 -8.85 -1.51 18.57
CA ASP A 52 -9.79 -1.38 17.43
C ASP A 52 -9.11 -1.03 16.11
N ALA A 53 -7.78 -1.09 16.04
CA ALA A 53 -7.04 -0.72 14.83
C ALA A 53 -7.46 -1.60 13.65
N VAL A 54 -7.87 -0.97 12.55
CA VAL A 54 -8.17 -1.69 11.30
C VAL A 54 -6.92 -1.78 10.43
N ASN A 55 -6.88 -2.77 9.55
CA ASN A 55 -5.78 -2.90 8.61
C ASN A 55 -5.90 -1.87 7.47
N MET A 56 -4.79 -1.48 6.85
CA MET A 56 -4.76 -0.41 5.85
C MET A 56 -5.59 -0.69 4.59
N GLN A 57 -5.84 -1.97 4.29
CA GLN A 57 -6.68 -2.39 3.17
C GLN A 57 -8.18 -2.36 3.47
N ASP A 58 -8.57 -2.21 4.74
CA ASP A 58 -9.97 -2.00 5.06
C ASP A 58 -10.44 -0.71 4.37
N ASN A 59 -11.62 -0.75 3.75
CA ASN A 59 -12.16 0.40 3.04
C ASN A 59 -12.25 1.65 3.93
N ALA A 60 -12.40 1.51 5.26
CA ALA A 60 -12.41 2.64 6.19
C ALA A 60 -11.02 3.25 6.45
N ALA A 61 -9.93 2.53 6.15
CA ALA A 61 -8.55 2.97 6.34
C ALA A 61 -7.81 3.29 5.03
N ALA A 62 -8.34 2.87 3.88
CA ALA A 62 -7.73 2.99 2.56
C ALA A 62 -7.86 4.41 1.95
N PHE A 63 -7.37 5.45 2.64
CA PHE A 63 -7.58 6.85 2.22
C PHE A 63 -6.92 7.16 0.86
N GLU A 64 -5.76 6.57 0.54
CA GLU A 64 -5.08 6.76 -0.75
C GLU A 64 -5.96 6.27 -1.89
N ALA A 65 -6.55 5.07 -1.71
CA ALA A 65 -7.45 4.49 -2.68
C ALA A 65 -8.64 5.42 -2.96
N TRP A 66 -9.26 5.96 -1.91
CA TRP A 66 -10.36 6.91 -2.06
C TRP A 66 -9.92 8.23 -2.69
N CYS A 67 -8.75 8.77 -2.33
CA CYS A 67 -8.22 9.97 -2.95
C CYS A 67 -8.04 9.78 -4.47
N PHE A 68 -7.41 8.68 -4.90
CA PHE A 68 -7.21 8.38 -6.32
C PHE A 68 -8.52 8.18 -7.06
N ILE A 69 -9.46 7.42 -6.49
CA ILE A 69 -10.79 7.21 -7.08
C ILE A 69 -11.51 8.55 -7.22
N ILE A 70 -11.58 9.38 -6.18
CA ILE A 70 -12.28 10.67 -6.25
C ILE A 70 -11.65 11.58 -7.32
N LYS A 71 -10.31 11.65 -7.38
CA LYS A 71 -9.59 12.42 -8.40
C LYS A 71 -9.84 11.88 -9.82
N ALA A 72 -10.00 10.57 -9.99
CA ALA A 72 -10.25 9.94 -11.30
C ALA A 72 -11.64 10.25 -11.85
N TYR A 73 -12.63 10.46 -10.99
CA TYR A 73 -14.02 10.71 -11.40
C TYR A 73 -14.43 12.18 -11.40
N THR A 74 -13.73 13.02 -10.63
CA THR A 74 -14.11 14.43 -10.53
C THR A 74 -13.82 15.19 -11.81
N ASN A 75 -14.77 16.04 -12.22
CA ASN A 75 -14.56 17.00 -13.31
C ASN A 75 -13.88 18.30 -12.81
N ILE A 76 -13.65 18.41 -11.50
CA ILE A 76 -13.10 19.60 -10.87
C ILE A 76 -11.57 19.54 -10.94
N LYS A 77 -11.01 20.15 -11.99
CA LYS A 77 -9.58 20.05 -12.32
C LYS A 77 -8.65 20.44 -11.16
N ASN A 78 -9.02 21.47 -10.41
CA ASN A 78 -8.26 22.00 -9.28
C ASN A 78 -8.73 21.49 -7.92
N LEU A 79 -9.49 20.38 -7.87
CA LEU A 79 -9.88 19.76 -6.60
C LEU A 79 -8.65 19.43 -5.77
N LYS A 80 -8.65 19.95 -4.55
CA LYS A 80 -7.71 19.61 -3.48
C LYS A 80 -8.39 18.68 -2.48
N ILE A 81 -7.64 17.75 -1.92
CA ILE A 81 -8.11 16.85 -0.87
C ILE A 81 -7.30 17.14 0.39
N MET A 82 -7.99 17.47 1.48
CA MET A 82 -7.40 17.60 2.80
C MET A 82 -7.76 16.37 3.63
N LEU A 83 -6.76 15.63 4.09
CA LEU A 83 -6.97 14.54 5.04
C LEU A 83 -7.00 15.08 6.47
N ASP A 84 -7.89 14.54 7.28
CA ASP A 84 -7.98 14.81 8.72
C ASP A 84 -8.36 13.54 9.50
N ILE A 85 -8.29 13.61 10.84
CA ILE A 85 -8.76 12.56 11.74
C ILE A 85 -9.74 13.17 12.75
N ASP A 86 -10.88 12.50 12.93
CA ASP A 86 -11.91 12.93 13.87
C ASP A 86 -11.36 13.05 15.31
N GLY A 87 -11.49 14.25 15.87
CA GLY A 87 -11.07 14.56 17.24
C GLY A 87 -9.56 14.46 17.50
N VAL A 88 -8.73 14.51 16.45
CA VAL A 88 -7.27 14.53 16.62
C VAL A 88 -6.82 15.89 17.16
N VAL A 89 -5.81 15.83 18.03
CA VAL A 89 -5.13 16.99 18.59
C VAL A 89 -3.63 16.72 18.52
N ASN A 90 -2.83 17.78 18.55
CA ASN A 90 -1.38 17.74 18.32
C ASN A 90 -0.56 16.81 19.25
N ASP A 91 -1.13 16.32 20.35
CA ASP A 91 -0.43 15.45 21.32
C ASP A 91 -0.47 13.95 20.97
N ARG A 92 -1.23 13.55 19.94
CA ARG A 92 -1.45 12.12 19.62
C ARG A 92 -0.21 11.41 19.08
N TYR A 93 0.74 12.15 18.52
CA TYR A 93 2.07 11.65 18.18
C TYR A 93 3.11 12.78 18.17
N VAL A 94 3.98 12.76 19.18
CA VAL A 94 5.01 13.80 19.41
C VAL A 94 6.42 13.35 19.02
N GLY A 95 6.54 12.20 18.34
CA GLY A 95 7.83 11.59 17.96
C GLY A 95 8.13 10.27 18.68
N GLY A 96 9.17 9.58 18.22
CA GLY A 96 9.59 8.28 18.77
C GLY A 96 8.96 7.08 18.06
N ILE A 97 9.02 5.91 18.68
CA ILE A 97 8.39 4.70 18.12
C ILE A 97 6.87 4.87 18.24
N PRO A 98 6.10 4.72 17.13
CA PRO A 98 4.64 4.78 17.18
C PRO A 98 4.05 3.77 18.16
N SER A 99 2.90 4.09 18.76
CA SER A 99 2.27 3.25 19.80
C SER A 99 1.92 1.83 19.33
N ASN A 100 1.78 1.63 18.01
CA ASN A 100 1.62 0.34 17.38
C ASN A 100 2.02 0.43 15.90
N GLY A 101 2.14 -0.72 15.25
CA GLY A 101 2.52 -0.80 13.84
C GLY A 101 1.50 -0.22 12.85
N HIS A 102 0.21 -0.13 13.21
CA HIS A 102 -0.81 0.47 12.35
C HIS A 102 -0.62 1.99 12.28
N LEU A 103 -0.38 2.63 13.42
CA LEU A 103 -0.04 4.05 13.47
C LEU A 103 1.24 4.36 12.70
N GLY A 104 2.28 3.54 12.87
CA GLY A 104 3.52 3.74 12.11
C GLY A 104 3.31 3.62 10.59
N ARG A 105 2.51 2.66 10.14
CA ARG A 105 2.13 2.55 8.73
C ARG A 105 1.35 3.75 8.24
N PHE A 106 0.36 4.22 9.01
CA PHE A 106 -0.40 5.41 8.67
C PHE A 106 0.50 6.65 8.54
N LEU A 107 1.38 6.89 9.53
CA LEU A 107 2.33 8.01 9.52
C LEU A 107 3.27 7.95 8.30
N TYR A 108 3.74 6.75 7.95
CA TYR A 108 4.55 6.54 6.75
C TYR A 108 3.74 6.82 5.46
N ARG A 109 2.50 6.35 5.41
CA ARG A 109 1.59 6.54 4.27
C ARG A 109 1.31 8.01 4.02
N ILE A 110 0.94 8.80 5.03
CA ILE A 110 0.71 10.25 4.85
C ILE A 110 1.99 10.99 4.46
N LEU A 111 3.15 10.54 4.96
CA LEU A 111 4.44 11.10 4.61
C LEU A 111 4.74 10.92 3.12
N LYS A 112 4.71 9.66 2.64
CA LYS A 112 4.97 9.36 1.22
C LYS A 112 3.90 9.92 0.29
N PHE A 113 2.63 9.92 0.70
CA PHE A 113 1.54 10.44 -0.12
C PHE A 113 1.63 11.97 -0.25
N LYS A 114 2.00 12.67 0.82
CA LYS A 114 2.23 14.12 0.77
C LYS A 114 3.44 14.49 -0.09
N GLU A 115 4.51 13.70 -0.02
CA GLU A 115 5.69 13.88 -0.89
C GLU A 115 5.33 13.74 -2.37
N GLN A 116 4.57 12.71 -2.72
CA GLN A 116 4.26 12.37 -4.11
C GLN A 116 3.14 13.23 -4.72
N TYR A 117 2.14 13.61 -3.94
CA TYR A 117 0.92 14.26 -4.42
C TYR A 117 0.66 15.62 -3.79
N GLY A 118 1.69 16.25 -3.23
CA GLY A 118 1.59 17.46 -2.41
C GLY A 118 1.02 18.71 -3.10
N THR A 119 0.88 18.68 -4.43
CA THR A 119 0.25 19.75 -5.25
C THR A 119 -1.27 19.79 -5.08
N TRP A 120 -1.91 18.64 -4.81
CA TRP A 120 -3.37 18.54 -4.65
C TRP A 120 -3.79 17.83 -3.36
N PHE A 121 -2.88 17.16 -2.66
CA PHE A 121 -3.13 16.54 -1.36
C PHE A 121 -2.55 17.35 -0.21
N PHE A 122 -3.35 17.55 0.83
CA PHE A 122 -3.01 18.32 2.03
C PHE A 122 -3.41 17.56 3.28
N LEU A 123 -2.80 17.95 4.39
CA LEU A 123 -3.11 17.45 5.73
C LEU A 123 -3.68 18.61 6.54
N SER A 124 -4.57 18.31 7.49
CA SER A 124 -4.87 19.25 8.58
C SER A 124 -3.60 19.66 9.32
N ASP A 125 -3.63 20.77 10.05
CA ASP A 125 -2.47 21.29 10.77
C ASP A 125 -1.93 20.26 11.77
N GLU A 126 -2.84 19.54 12.44
CA GLU A 126 -2.51 18.47 13.39
C GLU A 126 -1.81 17.29 12.71
N LEU A 127 -2.33 16.84 11.57
CA LEU A 127 -1.71 15.76 10.82
C LEU A 127 -0.36 16.16 10.22
N GLU A 128 -0.22 17.40 9.77
CA GLU A 128 1.05 17.92 9.27
C GLU A 128 2.11 17.97 10.38
N ALA A 129 1.73 18.33 11.62
CA ALA A 129 2.61 18.26 12.77
C ALA A 129 3.03 16.81 13.08
N MET A 130 2.08 15.86 13.10
CA MET A 130 2.38 14.44 13.29
C MET A 130 3.31 13.89 12.20
N ARG A 131 3.09 14.27 10.93
CA ARG A 131 3.93 13.89 9.80
C ARG A 131 5.36 14.39 9.98
N LYS A 132 5.55 15.67 10.34
CA LYS A 132 6.88 16.27 10.59
C LYS A 132 7.60 15.56 11.74
N ASN A 133 6.92 15.32 12.85
CA ASN A 133 7.48 14.56 13.98
C ASN A 133 7.91 13.14 13.56
N PHE A 134 7.20 12.52 12.62
CA PHE A 134 7.55 11.18 12.13
C PHE A 134 8.75 11.23 11.18
N ALA A 135 8.79 12.21 10.28
CA ALA A 135 9.95 12.47 9.43
C ALA A 135 11.21 12.74 10.27
N ASP A 136 11.12 13.52 11.35
CA ASP A 136 12.24 13.77 12.28
C ASP A 136 12.68 12.51 13.02
N PHE A 137 11.73 11.66 13.43
CA PHE A 137 12.03 10.36 14.03
C PHE A 137 12.76 9.43 13.05
N LEU A 138 12.32 9.36 11.80
CA LEU A 138 12.97 8.58 10.75
C LEU A 138 14.36 9.14 10.42
N SER A 139 14.47 10.45 10.19
CA SER A 139 15.71 11.10 9.80
C SER A 139 16.77 11.07 10.90
N SER A 140 16.41 10.92 12.18
CA SER A 140 17.38 10.81 13.29
C SER A 140 17.74 9.37 13.65
N GLY A 141 16.86 8.40 13.39
CA GLY A 141 16.98 7.02 13.82
C GLY A 141 17.92 6.13 13.00
N LYS A 142 18.01 4.87 13.43
CA LYS A 142 18.56 3.73 12.69
C LYS A 142 17.52 2.63 12.68
N PHE A 143 17.39 1.94 11.56
CA PHE A 143 16.31 0.98 11.36
C PHE A 143 16.82 -0.32 10.75
N VAL A 144 16.06 -1.38 10.99
CA VAL A 144 16.27 -2.68 10.36
C VAL A 144 14.93 -3.19 9.85
N ASN A 145 14.93 -3.85 8.70
CA ASN A 145 13.76 -4.58 8.23
C ASN A 145 13.66 -5.95 8.93
N ASN A 146 12.52 -6.63 8.76
CA ASN A 146 12.43 -8.07 8.94
C ASN A 146 12.83 -8.84 7.68
N GLU A 147 13.32 -10.05 7.90
CA GLU A 147 13.58 -11.08 6.92
C GLU A 147 12.56 -12.23 7.04
N PRO A 148 12.34 -13.02 5.97
CA PRO A 148 11.56 -14.25 6.03
C PRO A 148 12.04 -15.15 7.17
N SER A 149 11.14 -15.82 7.89
CA SER A 149 11.53 -16.81 8.91
C SER A 149 11.70 -18.20 8.34
N LYS A 150 10.88 -18.54 7.32
CA LYS A 150 10.80 -19.81 6.60
C LYS A 150 10.31 -19.55 5.16
N GLU A 151 10.29 -20.56 4.31
CA GLU A 151 9.60 -20.54 3.01
C GLU A 151 8.11 -20.18 3.11
N ALA A 152 7.50 -19.84 1.98
CA ALA A 152 6.04 -19.68 1.90
C ALA A 152 5.33 -21.00 2.18
N GLU A 153 4.07 -20.95 2.59
CA GLU A 153 3.27 -22.17 2.75
C GLU A 153 2.96 -22.75 1.37
N ASP A 154 3.29 -24.03 1.16
CA ASP A 154 3.13 -24.73 -0.12
C ASP A 154 2.06 -25.83 -0.06
N ASP A 155 1.56 -26.15 1.15
CA ASP A 155 0.46 -27.10 1.33
C ASP A 155 -0.87 -26.51 0.86
N GLU A 156 -1.33 -26.94 -0.32
CA GLU A 156 -2.56 -26.48 -0.96
C GLU A 156 -3.83 -26.75 -0.14
N ASP A 157 -3.82 -27.71 0.78
CA ASP A 157 -4.95 -28.03 1.67
C ASP A 157 -5.10 -27.00 2.81
N VAL A 158 -4.02 -26.27 3.10
CA VAL A 158 -3.97 -25.23 4.16
C VAL A 158 -4.12 -23.83 3.56
N LEU A 159 -3.86 -23.67 2.26
CA LEU A 159 -3.96 -22.39 1.58
C LEU A 159 -5.43 -21.98 1.38
N GLY A 160 -5.74 -20.75 1.80
CA GLY A 160 -6.96 -20.07 1.35
C GLY A 160 -6.88 -19.72 -0.13
N THR A 161 -7.99 -19.24 -0.71
CA THR A 161 -8.08 -18.91 -2.14
C THR A 161 -6.98 -17.97 -2.62
N GLU A 162 -6.69 -16.87 -1.91
CA GLU A 162 -5.61 -15.94 -2.30
C GLU A 162 -4.24 -16.61 -2.24
N GLY A 163 -3.93 -17.34 -1.17
CA GLY A 163 -2.66 -18.06 -1.03
C GLY A 163 -2.45 -19.15 -2.10
N TYR A 164 -3.53 -19.82 -2.52
CA TYR A 164 -3.48 -20.73 -3.66
C TYR A 164 -3.14 -19.99 -4.95
N VAL A 165 -3.84 -18.89 -5.25
CA VAL A 165 -3.58 -18.11 -6.46
C VAL A 165 -2.16 -17.54 -6.47
N GLU A 166 -1.68 -17.00 -5.34
CA GLU A 166 -0.28 -16.58 -5.17
C GLU A 166 0.70 -17.70 -5.55
N LYS A 167 0.49 -18.91 -5.00
CA LYS A 167 1.31 -20.10 -5.30
C LYS A 167 1.31 -20.38 -6.78
N ARG A 168 0.13 -20.45 -7.41
CA ARG A 168 -0.01 -20.76 -8.84
C ARG A 168 0.70 -19.74 -9.75
N PHE A 169 0.77 -18.46 -9.37
CA PHE A 169 1.55 -17.47 -10.11
C PHE A 169 3.06 -17.69 -10.02
N CYS A 170 3.56 -18.22 -8.90
CA CYS A 170 4.98 -18.50 -8.68
C CYS A 170 5.43 -19.91 -9.08
N ASP A 171 4.49 -20.85 -9.26
CA ASP A 171 4.80 -22.20 -9.72
C ASP A 171 5.48 -22.15 -11.11
N ASP A 172 6.35 -23.11 -11.38
CA ASP A 172 7.08 -23.21 -12.65
C ASP A 172 6.22 -23.79 -13.79
N ASP A 173 5.01 -23.26 -13.95
CA ASP A 173 4.21 -23.49 -15.13
C ASP A 173 4.12 -22.24 -16.02
N SER A 174 3.84 -22.47 -17.29
CA SER A 174 3.90 -21.42 -18.30
C SER A 174 2.78 -20.38 -18.18
N LEU A 175 1.69 -20.65 -17.45
CA LEU A 175 0.51 -19.77 -17.42
C LEU A 175 0.73 -18.55 -16.54
N GLY A 176 1.28 -18.72 -15.33
CA GLY A 176 1.57 -17.59 -14.44
C GLY A 176 2.54 -16.60 -15.10
N LYS A 177 3.62 -17.13 -15.68
CA LYS A 177 4.61 -16.35 -16.43
C LYS A 177 4.01 -15.64 -17.65
N LEU A 178 3.08 -16.28 -18.37
CA LEU A 178 2.38 -15.67 -19.51
C LEU A 178 1.50 -14.49 -19.09
N ILE A 179 0.73 -14.63 -18.01
CA ILE A 179 -0.12 -13.53 -17.50
C ILE A 179 0.74 -12.35 -17.05
N LEU A 180 1.83 -12.65 -16.36
CA LEU A 180 2.71 -11.62 -15.80
C LEU A 180 3.61 -10.98 -16.87
N ASP A 181 3.85 -11.66 -17.98
CA ASP A 181 4.51 -11.15 -19.20
C ASP A 181 5.90 -10.57 -18.93
N PHE A 182 6.75 -11.35 -18.25
CA PHE A 182 8.13 -10.95 -17.97
C PHE A 182 8.99 -10.94 -19.24
N SER A 183 9.95 -10.02 -19.28
CA SER A 183 10.85 -9.86 -20.41
C SER A 183 11.99 -10.88 -20.41
N ASP A 184 12.50 -11.28 -19.24
CA ASP A 184 13.52 -12.32 -19.08
C ASP A 184 12.90 -13.70 -18.78
N LYS A 185 13.52 -14.77 -19.31
CA LYS A 185 13.16 -16.16 -18.99
C LYS A 185 13.73 -16.61 -17.65
N ASN A 186 14.71 -15.89 -17.08
CA ASN A 186 15.44 -16.24 -15.85
C ASN A 186 15.14 -15.27 -14.69
N VAL A 187 13.89 -14.83 -14.55
CA VAL A 187 13.48 -13.95 -13.44
C VAL A 187 13.65 -14.62 -12.07
N VAL A 188 13.91 -13.82 -11.04
CA VAL A 188 13.82 -14.27 -9.64
C VAL A 188 12.46 -13.88 -9.09
N MET A 189 11.66 -14.87 -8.73
CA MET A 189 10.30 -14.69 -8.24
C MET A 189 10.09 -15.45 -6.93
N ASN A 190 9.36 -14.84 -6.00
CA ASN A 190 8.91 -15.54 -4.78
C ASN A 190 7.72 -14.83 -4.13
N ARG A 191 7.15 -15.45 -3.09
CA ARG A 191 5.94 -15.02 -2.40
C ARG A 191 6.23 -14.42 -1.04
N GLN A 192 5.28 -13.65 -0.52
CA GLN A 192 5.20 -13.25 0.89
C GLN A 192 6.49 -12.58 1.40
N LEU A 193 6.96 -11.53 0.73
CA LEU A 193 8.13 -10.77 1.19
C LEU A 193 7.78 -9.90 2.41
N PRO A 194 8.44 -10.07 3.57
CA PRO A 194 8.08 -9.34 4.78
C PRO A 194 8.39 -7.83 4.72
N VAL A 195 7.50 -7.03 5.32
CA VAL A 195 7.51 -5.55 5.28
C VAL A 195 7.38 -4.90 6.66
N GLY A 196 8.06 -5.49 7.65
CA GLY A 196 8.16 -4.98 9.01
C GLY A 196 9.41 -4.12 9.20
N LEU A 197 9.25 -2.96 9.83
CA LEU A 197 10.33 -2.04 10.15
C LEU A 197 10.51 -1.94 11.66
N PHE A 198 11.77 -1.92 12.12
CA PHE A 198 12.10 -1.87 13.54
C PHE A 198 13.20 -0.84 13.79
N LYS A 199 13.08 -0.10 14.89
CA LYS A 199 14.13 0.81 15.36
C LYS A 199 15.28 0.01 15.97
N ASP A 200 16.50 0.26 15.52
CA ASP A 200 17.78 -0.31 15.97
C ASP A 200 17.93 -1.85 15.82
N LYS A 201 16.97 -2.64 16.31
CA LYS A 201 16.95 -4.11 16.26
C LYS A 201 15.54 -4.65 16.09
N LYS A 202 15.39 -5.85 15.56
CA LYS A 202 14.09 -6.55 15.43
C LYS A 202 13.61 -7.06 16.80
N SER A 203 12.55 -6.47 17.33
CA SER A 203 11.82 -6.93 18.52
C SER A 203 10.42 -6.30 18.58
N ASP A 204 9.50 -6.87 19.35
CA ASP A 204 8.16 -6.30 19.51
C ASP A 204 8.19 -4.87 20.10
N ALA A 205 9.12 -4.60 21.03
CA ALA A 205 9.29 -3.29 21.66
C ALA A 205 9.86 -2.20 20.72
N THR A 206 10.42 -2.60 19.58
CA THR A 206 11.05 -1.69 18.62
C THR A 206 10.31 -1.64 17.29
N ALA A 207 9.16 -2.32 17.18
CA ALA A 207 8.37 -2.36 15.96
C ALA A 207 7.80 -0.98 15.63
N VAL A 208 8.16 -0.47 14.45
CA VAL A 208 7.62 0.77 13.88
C VAL A 208 6.42 0.44 12.99
N PHE A 209 6.54 -0.59 12.16
CA PHE A 209 5.44 -1.13 11.35
C PHE A 209 5.02 -2.51 11.86
N THR A 210 3.84 -2.97 11.44
CA THR A 210 3.43 -4.35 11.70
C THR A 210 4.40 -5.30 10.98
N GLY A 211 4.83 -6.36 11.69
CA GLY A 211 5.68 -7.43 11.17
C GLY A 211 4.84 -8.69 10.90
N LYS A 212 5.22 -9.82 11.51
CA LYS A 212 4.48 -11.11 11.50
C LYS A 212 3.85 -11.44 10.13
N LYS A 213 2.52 -11.36 10.01
CA LYS A 213 1.74 -11.72 8.80
C LYS A 213 1.75 -10.64 7.71
N SER A 214 2.43 -9.54 7.93
CA SER A 214 2.54 -8.48 6.95
C SER A 214 3.64 -8.78 5.94
N ALA A 215 3.21 -9.06 4.72
CA ALA A 215 4.08 -9.34 3.61
C ALA A 215 3.43 -8.87 2.30
N ILE A 216 4.26 -8.62 1.29
CA ILE A 216 3.84 -8.49 -0.11
C ILE A 216 3.47 -9.86 -0.62
N ASP A 217 2.32 -10.01 -1.27
CA ASP A 217 1.81 -11.29 -1.77
C ASP A 217 2.84 -12.02 -2.64
N PHE A 218 3.38 -11.36 -3.67
CA PHE A 218 4.56 -11.86 -4.37
C PHE A 218 5.34 -10.76 -5.11
N TRP A 219 6.55 -11.10 -5.55
CA TRP A 219 7.49 -10.15 -6.15
C TRP A 219 8.38 -10.82 -7.19
N VAL A 220 8.86 -10.03 -8.14
CA VAL A 220 9.71 -10.47 -9.25
C VAL A 220 10.83 -9.47 -9.53
N LEU A 221 12.07 -9.94 -9.56
CA LEU A 221 13.19 -9.24 -10.17
C LEU A 221 13.32 -9.68 -11.62
N ASP A 222 13.06 -8.74 -12.53
CA ASP A 222 13.19 -8.92 -13.98
C ASP A 222 14.19 -7.89 -14.52
N GLY A 223 15.41 -8.34 -14.81
CA GLY A 223 16.53 -7.45 -15.18
C GLY A 223 16.79 -6.37 -14.13
N ASN A 224 16.64 -5.10 -14.51
CA ASN A 224 16.82 -3.94 -13.65
C ASN A 224 15.50 -3.40 -13.08
N GLU A 225 14.41 -4.16 -13.15
CA GLU A 225 13.11 -3.77 -12.63
C GLU A 225 12.67 -4.69 -11.49
N PHE A 226 12.26 -4.08 -10.39
CA PHE A 226 11.67 -4.80 -9.27
C PHE A 226 10.15 -4.64 -9.28
N ASN A 227 9.47 -5.74 -9.57
CA ASN A 227 8.02 -5.82 -9.69
C ASN A 227 7.44 -6.36 -8.38
N ILE A 228 6.50 -5.62 -7.82
CA ILE A 228 5.81 -5.94 -6.57
C ILE A 228 4.36 -6.19 -6.92
N TYR A 229 3.77 -7.26 -6.45
CA TYR A 229 2.39 -7.61 -6.76
C TYR A 229 1.56 -7.64 -5.49
N GLU A 230 0.46 -6.91 -5.53
CA GLU A 230 -0.64 -7.07 -4.59
C GLU A 230 -1.79 -7.78 -5.31
N LEU A 231 -2.26 -8.87 -4.73
CA LEU A 231 -3.25 -9.75 -5.31
C LEU A 231 -4.58 -9.69 -4.52
N LYS A 232 -5.70 -9.78 -5.25
CA LYS A 232 -7.01 -10.06 -4.66
C LYS A 232 -7.74 -11.12 -5.46
N ALA A 233 -8.26 -12.13 -4.76
CA ALA A 233 -9.07 -13.18 -5.35
C ALA A 233 -10.48 -13.19 -4.72
N LYS A 234 -11.52 -12.97 -5.52
CA LYS A 234 -12.91 -12.81 -5.08
C LYS A 234 -13.08 -11.69 -4.03
N ASN A 235 -12.22 -10.69 -4.07
CA ASN A 235 -12.21 -9.57 -3.14
C ASN A 235 -12.09 -8.26 -3.92
N LYS A 236 -13.13 -7.42 -3.81
CA LYS A 236 -13.25 -6.15 -4.54
C LYS A 236 -12.97 -4.94 -3.67
N MET A 237 -12.26 -5.09 -2.55
CA MET A 237 -11.93 -3.94 -1.70
C MET A 237 -11.02 -2.96 -2.44
N VAL A 238 -11.24 -1.66 -2.26
CA VAL A 238 -10.38 -0.63 -2.88
C VAL A 238 -9.00 -0.57 -2.22
N GLY A 239 -8.86 -1.18 -1.04
CA GLY A 239 -7.62 -1.28 -0.26
C GLY A 239 -6.41 -1.83 -1.01
N ILE A 240 -6.62 -2.58 -2.10
CA ILE A 240 -5.55 -3.04 -2.99
C ILE A 240 -4.66 -1.89 -3.49
N LEU A 241 -5.24 -0.70 -3.75
CA LEU A 241 -4.50 0.49 -4.17
C LEU A 241 -3.63 1.06 -3.04
N THR A 242 -4.13 1.00 -1.81
CA THR A 242 -3.41 1.43 -0.60
C THR A 242 -2.29 0.46 -0.26
N GLU A 243 -2.53 -0.85 -0.41
CA GLU A 243 -1.53 -1.89 -0.17
C GLU A 243 -0.36 -1.74 -1.12
N ILE A 244 -0.62 -1.67 -2.43
CA ILE A 244 0.46 -1.53 -3.41
C ILE A 244 1.20 -0.20 -3.24
N PHE A 245 0.50 0.90 -2.91
CA PHE A 245 1.14 2.18 -2.62
C PHE A 245 2.13 2.06 -1.46
N PHE A 246 1.70 1.47 -0.33
CA PHE A 246 2.55 1.28 0.83
C PHE A 246 3.73 0.35 0.52
N TYR A 247 3.47 -0.81 -0.09
CA TYR A 247 4.51 -1.80 -0.35
C TYR A 247 5.56 -1.32 -1.34
N SER A 248 5.17 -0.64 -2.42
CA SER A 248 6.11 -0.11 -3.39
C SER A 248 7.02 0.97 -2.80
N ASN A 249 6.45 1.90 -2.03
CA ASN A 249 7.24 2.90 -1.31
C ASN A 249 8.15 2.26 -0.27
N TYR A 250 7.67 1.26 0.47
CA TYR A 250 8.48 0.54 1.44
C TYR A 250 9.69 -0.12 0.76
N MET A 251 9.49 -0.80 -0.38
CA MET A 251 10.59 -1.42 -1.12
C MET A 251 11.60 -0.40 -1.63
N ARG A 252 11.11 0.73 -2.15
CA ARG A 252 11.95 1.85 -2.57
C ARG A 252 12.84 2.36 -1.45
N ASP A 253 12.25 2.75 -0.33
CA ASP A 253 12.98 3.43 0.74
C ASP A 253 13.83 2.43 1.57
N VAL A 254 13.27 1.28 1.91
CA VAL A 254 13.92 0.30 2.81
C VAL A 254 14.93 -0.57 2.08
N TYR A 255 14.55 -1.14 0.93
CA TYR A 255 15.39 -2.13 0.24
C TYR A 255 16.33 -1.51 -0.79
N TRP A 256 15.83 -0.63 -1.64
CA TRP A 256 16.63 -0.05 -2.72
C TRP A 256 17.53 1.08 -2.23
N HIS A 257 16.97 2.11 -1.61
CA HIS A 257 17.75 3.29 -1.16
C HIS A 257 18.40 3.11 0.21
N ASN A 258 17.91 2.15 1.01
CA ASN A 258 18.27 1.96 2.42
C ASN A 258 18.19 3.27 3.24
N SER A 259 17.25 4.14 2.87
CA SER A 259 17.11 5.51 3.36
C SER A 259 15.64 5.78 3.64
N LEU A 260 15.34 6.03 4.90
CA LEU A 260 14.08 6.64 5.30
C LEU A 260 14.33 8.15 5.42
N GLU A 261 13.66 8.92 4.57
CA GLU A 261 13.92 10.34 4.29
C GLU A 261 15.23 10.56 3.50
N THR A 262 16.17 11.33 4.04
CA THR A 262 17.30 11.90 3.27
C THR A 262 18.66 11.28 3.55
N LYS A 263 18.75 10.27 4.44
CA LYS A 263 20.01 9.63 4.80
C LYS A 263 19.89 8.11 4.86
N GLN A 264 20.94 7.43 4.43
CA GLN A 264 21.08 5.99 4.64
C GLN A 264 21.07 5.68 6.14
N ASN A 265 20.00 5.03 6.60
CA ASN A 265 19.74 4.71 7.99
C ASN A 265 19.07 3.34 8.17
N VAL A 266 18.85 2.59 7.08
CA VAL A 266 18.25 1.26 7.10
C VAL A 266 19.33 0.20 6.88
N LYS A 267 19.35 -0.82 7.73
CA LYS A 267 20.18 -2.01 7.54
C LYS A 267 19.33 -3.19 7.11
N ILE A 268 19.68 -3.78 5.96
CA ILE A 268 19.10 -5.05 5.52
C ILE A 268 19.54 -6.19 6.42
N ARG A 269 18.57 -6.88 7.01
CA ARG A 269 18.79 -7.95 7.97
C ARG A 269 18.99 -9.29 7.25
N ASN A 270 20.06 -10.00 7.62
CA ASN A 270 20.36 -11.35 7.12
C ASN A 270 20.29 -11.49 5.58
N PRO A 271 21.01 -10.66 4.81
CA PRO A 271 20.92 -10.65 3.34
C PRO A 271 21.41 -11.95 2.67
N LYS A 272 22.01 -12.87 3.42
CA LYS A 272 22.42 -14.21 2.93
C LYS A 272 21.34 -15.28 3.13
N LYS A 273 20.20 -14.94 3.74
CA LYS A 273 19.11 -15.88 4.02
C LYS A 273 18.48 -16.34 2.70
N THR A 274 18.28 -17.64 2.55
CA THR A 274 17.79 -18.24 1.30
C THR A 274 16.28 -18.36 1.23
N ASP A 275 15.60 -18.40 2.38
CA ASP A 275 14.15 -18.50 2.45
C ASP A 275 13.49 -17.47 1.54
N ARG A 276 12.56 -17.92 0.69
CA ARG A 276 11.83 -17.10 -0.27
C ARG A 276 12.76 -16.37 -1.23
N SER A 277 13.89 -16.97 -1.62
CA SER A 277 14.92 -16.36 -2.48
C SER A 277 15.45 -15.01 -1.97
N TYR A 278 15.43 -14.79 -0.65
CA TYR A 278 15.73 -13.48 -0.07
C TYR A 278 17.14 -12.98 -0.35
N ASN A 279 18.12 -13.88 -0.41
CA ASN A 279 19.50 -13.56 -0.79
C ASN A 279 19.60 -13.04 -2.22
N LYS A 280 18.87 -13.68 -3.15
CA LYS A 280 18.81 -13.24 -4.54
C LYS A 280 18.16 -11.86 -4.67
N LEU A 281 17.12 -11.59 -3.88
CA LEU A 281 16.53 -10.24 -3.78
C LEU A 281 17.57 -9.22 -3.33
N CYS A 282 18.24 -9.48 -2.21
CA CYS A 282 19.21 -8.56 -1.62
C CYS A 282 20.41 -8.27 -2.54
N ASP A 283 20.79 -9.22 -3.38
CA ASP A 283 21.85 -9.02 -4.37
C ASP A 283 21.34 -8.31 -5.63
N GLY A 284 20.17 -8.70 -6.13
CA GLY A 284 19.58 -8.12 -7.35
C GLY A 284 19.12 -6.67 -7.19
N ILE A 285 18.57 -6.31 -6.03
CA ILE A 285 18.02 -4.96 -5.77
C ILE A 285 19.07 -3.84 -5.86
N LYS A 286 20.37 -4.17 -5.86
CA LYS A 286 21.46 -3.20 -6.03
C LYS A 286 21.57 -2.66 -7.46
N ASN A 287 21.02 -3.40 -8.43
CA ASN A 287 21.15 -3.07 -9.86
C ASN A 287 19.85 -2.55 -10.46
N ILE A 288 18.78 -2.44 -9.66
CA ILE A 288 17.51 -1.99 -10.20
C ILE A 288 17.57 -0.49 -10.50
N THR A 289 16.85 -0.09 -11.52
CA THR A 289 16.65 1.31 -11.93
C THR A 289 15.21 1.73 -11.77
N LYS A 290 14.31 0.80 -11.42
CA LYS A 290 12.88 1.04 -11.34
C LYS A 290 12.17 0.01 -10.45
N ILE A 291 11.12 0.46 -9.78
CA ILE A 291 10.12 -0.36 -9.12
C ILE A 291 8.79 -0.18 -9.84
N THR A 292 8.08 -1.29 -10.08
CA THR A 292 6.69 -1.24 -10.55
C THR A 292 5.77 -1.98 -9.58
N GLY A 293 4.80 -1.24 -9.04
CA GLY A 293 3.72 -1.79 -8.23
C GLY A 293 2.58 -2.28 -9.11
N TRP A 294 2.32 -3.58 -9.07
CA TRP A 294 1.28 -4.24 -9.83
C TRP A 294 0.07 -4.57 -8.96
N ILE A 295 -1.08 -4.15 -9.44
CA ILE A 295 -2.38 -4.45 -8.86
C ILE A 295 -2.97 -5.62 -9.67
N LEU A 296 -3.18 -6.76 -9.03
CA LEU A 296 -3.61 -7.99 -9.68
C LEU A 296 -4.92 -8.50 -9.06
N ALA A 297 -5.97 -8.65 -9.84
CA ALA A 297 -7.24 -9.18 -9.33
C ALA A 297 -8.00 -10.01 -10.35
N ASP A 298 -8.84 -10.93 -9.87
CA ASP A 298 -9.82 -11.61 -10.72
C ASP A 298 -10.96 -10.65 -11.11
N GLU A 299 -11.38 -9.83 -10.15
CA GLU A 299 -12.34 -8.77 -10.37
C GLU A 299 -12.00 -7.54 -9.52
N PHE A 300 -11.88 -6.39 -10.18
CA PHE A 300 -11.65 -5.13 -9.48
C PHE A 300 -12.94 -4.55 -8.88
N HIS A 301 -12.79 -3.66 -7.90
CA HIS A 301 -13.89 -2.81 -7.47
C HIS A 301 -14.48 -2.05 -8.67
N PRO A 302 -15.81 -1.92 -8.83
CA PRO A 302 -16.41 -1.23 -9.98
C PRO A 302 -15.84 0.17 -10.23
N LEU A 303 -15.57 0.94 -9.17
CA LEU A 303 -14.96 2.26 -9.31
C LEU A 303 -13.55 2.22 -9.90
N ILE A 304 -12.78 1.17 -9.60
CA ILE A 304 -11.48 0.96 -10.21
C ILE A 304 -11.68 0.52 -11.65
N THR A 305 -12.60 -0.42 -11.94
CA THR A 305 -12.89 -0.90 -13.30
C THR A 305 -13.30 0.22 -14.25
N ASP A 306 -14.27 1.06 -13.89
CA ASP A 306 -14.84 2.03 -14.85
C ASP A 306 -13.90 3.22 -15.12
N ALA A 307 -12.91 3.47 -14.26
CA ALA A 307 -11.97 4.58 -14.38
C ALA A 307 -10.51 4.12 -14.28
N THR A 308 -10.19 2.88 -14.70
CA THR A 308 -8.91 2.33 -14.27
C THR A 308 -7.71 3.08 -14.80
N ASP A 309 -7.72 3.42 -16.09
CA ASP A 309 -6.59 4.14 -16.70
C ASP A 309 -6.41 5.50 -16.01
N ALA A 310 -7.50 6.18 -15.66
CA ALA A 310 -7.43 7.43 -14.92
C ALA A 310 -6.85 7.26 -13.51
N VAL A 311 -7.27 6.23 -12.77
CA VAL A 311 -6.71 5.93 -11.43
C VAL A 311 -5.21 5.65 -11.52
N ILE A 312 -4.78 4.78 -12.44
CA ILE A 312 -3.36 4.44 -12.63
C ILE A 312 -2.55 5.65 -13.09
N ASN A 313 -3.08 6.47 -14.00
CA ASN A 313 -2.42 7.69 -14.46
C ASN A 313 -2.22 8.68 -13.30
N ILE A 314 -3.22 8.85 -12.42
CA ILE A 314 -3.07 9.69 -11.22
C ILE A 314 -2.04 9.11 -10.25
N MET A 315 -2.03 7.78 -10.06
CA MET A 315 -1.01 7.13 -9.22
C MET A 315 0.40 7.32 -9.78
N ASN A 316 0.56 7.38 -11.11
CA ASN A 316 1.84 7.59 -11.79
C ASN A 316 2.28 9.05 -11.87
N ASP A 317 1.36 10.02 -11.79
CA ASP A 317 1.67 11.44 -11.62
C ASP A 317 2.06 11.75 -10.16
N ASN A 318 3.15 11.10 -9.70
CA ASN A 318 3.58 11.05 -8.30
C ASN A 318 4.89 11.78 -8.02
N GLY A 319 5.44 12.51 -9.00
CA GLY A 319 6.69 13.27 -8.87
C GLY A 319 7.97 12.42 -8.74
N ILE A 320 7.87 11.08 -8.67
CA ILE A 320 8.99 10.13 -8.61
C ILE A 320 8.86 9.02 -9.68
N GLU A 321 8.12 9.30 -10.75
CA GLU A 321 7.75 8.36 -11.82
C GLU A 321 8.93 7.69 -12.52
N SER A 322 10.12 8.29 -12.46
CA SER A 322 11.36 7.71 -12.98
C SER A 322 11.83 6.49 -12.18
N GLU A 323 11.47 6.42 -10.89
CA GLU A 323 11.85 5.34 -9.99
C GLU A 323 10.67 4.42 -9.66
N LEU A 324 9.46 4.96 -9.54
CA LEU A 324 8.29 4.21 -9.09
C LEU A 324 7.07 4.46 -9.96
N GLN A 325 6.60 3.39 -10.60
CA GLN A 325 5.34 3.38 -11.34
C GLN A 325 4.39 2.30 -10.82
N TYR A 326 3.14 2.40 -11.24
CA TYR A 326 2.06 1.50 -10.93
C TYR A 326 1.39 1.02 -12.22
N ASN A 327 0.95 -0.22 -12.20
CA ASN A 327 0.20 -0.82 -13.29
C ASN A 327 -0.77 -1.86 -12.74
N LYS A 328 -1.64 -2.39 -13.59
CA LYS A 328 -2.62 -3.40 -13.21
C LYS A 328 -2.71 -4.53 -14.23
N LYS A 329 -3.12 -5.70 -13.76
CA LYS A 329 -3.54 -6.83 -14.61
C LYS A 329 -4.76 -7.49 -14.03
N GLN A 330 -5.66 -7.96 -14.89
CA GLN A 330 -6.80 -8.78 -14.50
C GLN A 330 -6.54 -10.22 -14.94
N TYR A 331 -6.97 -11.20 -14.13
CA TYR A 331 -6.88 -12.61 -14.49
C TYR A 331 -8.23 -13.31 -14.39
N ASP A 332 -8.40 -14.41 -15.11
CA ASP A 332 -9.59 -15.24 -15.01
C ASP A 332 -9.42 -16.28 -13.92
N LEU A 333 -10.22 -16.18 -12.84
CA LEU A 333 -10.21 -17.17 -11.78
C LEU A 333 -11.20 -18.31 -12.07
N LYS A 334 -10.67 -19.45 -12.53
CA LYS A 334 -11.41 -20.71 -12.63
C LYS A 334 -10.81 -21.71 -11.64
N ILE A 335 -11.49 -21.96 -10.53
CA ILE A 335 -11.06 -22.94 -9.51
C ILE A 335 -11.85 -24.23 -9.74
N ASP A 336 -11.16 -25.35 -9.99
CA ASP A 336 -11.79 -26.67 -9.93
C ASP A 336 -12.01 -27.05 -8.47
N ILE A 337 -13.28 -27.14 -8.09
CA ILE A 337 -13.75 -27.32 -6.70
C ILE A 337 -13.43 -28.74 -6.18
N ASN A 338 -12.95 -29.65 -7.04
CA ASN A 338 -12.65 -31.03 -6.66
C ASN A 338 -11.21 -31.26 -6.18
N VAL A 339 -10.33 -30.24 -6.26
CA VAL A 339 -8.92 -30.36 -5.86
C VAL A 339 -8.69 -29.98 -4.40
N HIS A 340 -9.62 -29.24 -3.77
CA HIS A 340 -9.52 -28.80 -2.37
C HIS A 340 -10.58 -29.47 -1.48
N LYS A 341 -10.36 -30.74 -1.13
CA LYS A 341 -11.17 -31.47 -0.14
C LYS A 341 -10.33 -32.07 0.96
#